data_AF-B8LGK2-F1
#
_entry.id   AF-B8LGK2-F1
#
_cell.length_a   1.000
_cell.length_b   1.000
_cell.length_c   1.000
_cell.angle_alpha   90.00
_cell.angle_beta   90.00
_cell.angle_gamma   90.00
#
_symmetry.space_group_name_H-M   'P 1'
#
loop_
_entity.id
_entity.type
_entity.pdbx_description
1 polymer ?
#
loop_
_entity_poly.entity_id
_entity_poly.type
_entity_poly.pdbx_seq_one_letter_code
_entity_poly.pdbx_strand_id
1 'polypeptide(L)' 'MSKNVQERTRIKSERYESGVIPYAKMGYWDADYNVKHTDILALFRITPQPGVDPVEAAAAVAGESSTATWTGVWTDLL' A
#
# COMPACT_ATOMS: atom_id res chain seq x y z
N MET A 1 12.35 -34.22 -5.15
CA MET A 1 11.48 -33.98 -3.97
C MET A 1 10.32 -33.10 -4.41
N SER A 2 9.08 -33.43 -4.02
CA SER A 2 7.91 -32.57 -4.31
C SER A 2 7.95 -31.33 -3.42
N LYS A 3 7.62 -30.15 -3.96
CA LYS A 3 7.51 -28.91 -3.18
C LYS A 3 6.35 -29.01 -2.18
N ASN A 4 6.50 -28.44 -0.99
CA ASN A 4 5.45 -28.45 0.02
C ASN A 4 4.23 -27.61 -0.42
N VAL A 5 3.10 -27.70 0.31
CA VAL A 5 1.87 -26.97 -0.08
C VAL A 5 2.07 -25.46 -0.02
N GLN A 6 2.80 -24.97 0.97
CA GLN A 6 3.06 -23.54 1.19
C GLN A 6 3.80 -22.92 0.00
N GLU A 7 4.82 -23.59 -0.52
CA GLU A 7 5.59 -23.14 -1.69
C GLU A 7 4.78 -23.16 -2.98
N ARG A 8 3.82 -24.10 -3.09
CA ARG A 8 2.96 -24.22 -4.28
C ARG A 8 1.87 -23.15 -4.31
N THR A 9 1.36 -22.74 -3.14
CA THR A 9 0.26 -21.77 -3.02
C THR A 9 0.71 -20.36 -2.67
N ARG A 10 2.01 -20.10 -2.52
CA ARG A 10 2.54 -18.75 -2.29
C ARG A 10 2.12 -17.82 -3.42
N ILE A 11 1.62 -16.64 -3.06
CA ILE A 11 1.25 -15.58 -4.00
C ILE A 11 2.49 -15.06 -4.73
N LYS A 12 2.38 -14.87 -6.04
CA LYS A 12 3.46 -14.40 -6.95
C LYS A 12 3.08 -13.18 -7.76
N SER A 13 1.91 -12.58 -7.49
CA SER A 13 1.55 -11.32 -8.10
C SER A 13 2.37 -10.21 -7.46
N GLU A 14 2.84 -9.26 -8.26
CA GLU A 14 3.79 -8.22 -7.80
C GLU A 14 3.26 -7.39 -6.61
N ARG A 15 1.94 -7.24 -6.49
CA ARG A 15 1.30 -6.48 -5.39
C ARG A 15 1.15 -7.25 -4.08
N TYR A 16 0.97 -8.57 -4.14
CA TYR A 16 0.57 -9.39 -2.97
C TYR A 16 1.58 -10.49 -2.63
N GLU A 17 2.64 -10.64 -3.42
CA GLU A 17 3.79 -11.42 -3.00
C GLU A 17 4.40 -10.78 -1.75
N SER A 18 4.79 -11.61 -0.78
CA SER A 18 5.34 -11.13 0.49
C SER A 18 6.60 -10.29 0.27
N GLY A 19 6.65 -9.13 0.90
CA GLY A 19 7.78 -8.21 0.79
C GLY A 19 7.33 -6.77 1.02
N VAL A 20 8.31 -5.88 1.16
CA VAL A 20 8.07 -4.45 1.32
C VAL A 20 8.01 -3.80 -0.06
N ILE A 21 6.95 -3.03 -0.29
CA ILE A 21 6.76 -2.22 -1.50
C ILE A 21 6.34 -0.80 -1.09
N PRO A 22 6.67 0.24 -1.89
CA PRO A 22 6.27 1.62 -1.59
C PRO A 22 4.75 1.77 -1.50
N TYR A 23 4.24 2.58 -0.58
CA TYR A 23 2.80 2.83 -0.41
C TYR A 23 2.18 3.43 -1.67
N ALA A 24 2.92 4.28 -2.39
CA ALA A 24 2.47 4.84 -3.67
C ALA A 24 2.26 3.76 -4.75
N LYS A 25 2.90 2.59 -4.62
CA LYS A 25 2.67 1.42 -5.49
C LYS A 25 1.65 0.42 -4.95
N MET A 26 1.20 0.60 -3.70
CA MET A 26 0.16 -0.23 -3.06
C MET A 26 -1.26 0.24 -3.35
N GLY A 27 -1.44 1.32 -4.13
CA GLY A 27 -2.73 1.88 -4.49
C GLY A 27 -3.22 3.00 -3.56
N TYR A 28 -2.37 3.52 -2.67
CA TYR A 28 -2.70 4.63 -1.77
C TYR A 28 -2.32 6.01 -2.34
N TRP A 29 -1.88 6.06 -3.60
CA TRP A 29 -1.74 7.29 -4.38
C TRP A 29 -2.47 7.13 -5.71
N ASP A 30 -3.39 8.06 -5.98
CA ASP A 30 -4.10 8.16 -7.24
C ASP A 30 -4.39 9.63 -7.54
N ALA A 31 -3.67 10.19 -8.53
CA ALA A 31 -3.82 11.59 -8.92
C ALA A 31 -5.11 11.87 -9.70
N ASP A 32 -5.75 10.83 -10.24
CA ASP A 32 -6.97 10.91 -11.04
C ASP A 32 -8.22 10.50 -10.22
N TYR A 33 -8.07 10.33 -8.89
CA TYR A 33 -9.16 9.96 -8.01
C TYR A 33 -10.28 11.00 -8.02
N ASN A 34 -11.48 10.58 -8.41
CA ASN A 34 -12.66 11.43 -8.41
C ASN A 34 -13.33 11.38 -7.03
N VAL A 35 -13.08 12.42 -6.23
CA VAL A 35 -13.66 12.57 -4.89
C VAL A 35 -15.18 12.47 -4.94
N LYS A 36 -15.74 11.61 -4.09
CA LYS A 36 -17.19 11.44 -3.95
C LYS A 36 -17.72 12.31 -2.82
N HIS A 37 -18.99 12.67 -2.90
CA HIS A 37 -19.67 13.47 -1.88
C HIS A 37 -19.76 12.79 -0.50
N THR A 38 -19.58 11.46 -0.46
CA THR A 38 -19.62 10.65 0.75
C THR A 38 -18.24 10.48 1.41
N ASP A 39 -17.16 10.91 0.75
CA ASP A 39 -15.81 10.68 1.26
C ASP A 39 -15.49 11.66 2.40
N ILE A 40 -14.73 11.19 3.38
CA ILE A 40 -14.17 12.05 4.43
C ILE A 40 -12.83 12.58 3.93
N LEU A 41 -12.72 13.91 3.83
CA LEU A 41 -11.50 14.58 3.38
C LEU A 41 -10.67 15.06 4.57
N ALA A 42 -9.37 14.82 4.50
CA ALA A 42 -8.39 15.30 5.47
C ALA A 42 -7.27 16.06 4.75
N LEU A 43 -6.85 17.20 5.30
CA LEU A 43 -5.72 17.99 4.82
C LEU A 43 -4.57 17.87 5.80
N PHE A 44 -3.41 17.47 5.30
CA PHE A 44 -2.20 17.33 6.10
C PHE A 44 -1.14 18.35 5.67
N ARG A 45 -0.48 18.96 6.66
CA ARG A 45 0.83 19.59 6.45
C ARG A 45 1.90 18.54 6.75
N ILE A 46 2.44 17.95 5.70
CA ILE A 46 3.48 16.92 5.81
C ILE A 46 4.85 17.59 5.63
N THR A 47 5.78 17.30 6.52
CA THR A 47 7.20 17.65 6.37
C THR A 47 7.98 16.34 6.20
N PRO A 48 8.21 15.88 4.96
CA PRO A 48 8.98 14.65 4.72
C PRO A 48 10.41 14.80 5.24
N GLN A 49 11.01 13.68 5.65
CA GLN A 49 12.44 13.65 5.93
C GLN A 49 13.25 13.89 4.64
N PRO A 50 14.49 14.40 4.73
CA PRO A 50 15.35 14.55 3.56
C PRO A 50 15.49 13.23 2.77
N GLY A 51 15.25 13.29 1.46
CA GLY A 51 15.32 12.12 0.58
C GLY A 51 14.05 11.27 0.51
N VAL A 52 13.02 11.56 1.32
CA VAL A 52 11.70 10.93 1.19
C VAL A 52 10.89 11.69 0.14
N ASP A 53 10.39 10.96 -0.85
CA ASP A 53 9.52 11.52 -1.87
C ASP A 53 8.18 12.00 -1.25
N PRO A 54 7.70 13.21 -1.57
CA PRO A 54 6.46 13.73 -1.00
C PRO A 54 5.21 12.91 -1.33
N VAL A 55 5.15 12.28 -2.52
CA VAL A 55 4.02 11.42 -2.91
C VAL A 55 4.03 10.14 -2.10
N GLU A 56 5.20 9.53 -1.92
CA GLU A 56 5.34 8.36 -1.04
C GLU A 56 4.95 8.70 0.41
N ALA A 57 5.36 9.86 0.92
CA ALA A 57 4.99 10.29 2.26
C ALA A 57 3.47 10.49 2.42
N ALA A 58 2.80 11.07 1.41
CA ALA A 58 1.34 11.23 1.40
C ALA A 58 0.63 9.87 1.30
N ALA A 59 1.12 8.98 0.44
CA ALA A 59 0.59 7.62 0.29
C ALA A 59 0.74 6.79 1.58
N ALA A 60 1.84 6.96 2.32
CA ALA A 60 2.05 6.32 3.61
C ALA A 60 1.04 6.82 4.66
N VAL A 61 0.78 8.13 4.71
CA VAL A 61 -0.27 8.70 5.57
C VAL A 61 -1.62 8.10 5.21
N ALA A 62 -1.99 8.06 3.92
CA ALA A 62 -3.25 7.48 3.47
C ALA A 62 -3.36 5.99 3.79
N GLY A 63 -2.30 5.21 3.55
CA GLY A 63 -2.25 3.78 3.82
C GLY A 63 -2.42 3.43 5.30
N GLU A 64 -1.57 3.96 6.17
CA GLU A 64 -1.58 3.64 7.61
C GLU A 64 -2.77 4.23 8.36
N SER A 65 -3.44 5.24 7.80
CA SER A 65 -4.70 5.78 8.35
C SER A 65 -5.96 5.06 7.82
N SER A 66 -5.80 4.07 6.95
CA SER A 66 -6.90 3.28 6.37
C SER A 66 -6.70 1.77 6.59
N THR A 67 -5.93 1.12 5.72
CA THR A 67 -5.86 -0.35 5.63
C THR A 67 -4.45 -0.91 5.44
N ALA A 68 -3.43 -0.08 5.26
CA ALA A 68 -2.08 -0.56 5.00
C ALA A 68 -1.33 -0.97 6.27
N THR A 69 -0.26 -1.74 6.06
CA THR A 69 0.86 -1.87 7.00
C THR A 69 2.18 -1.86 6.20
N TRP A 70 3.32 -1.90 6.89
CA TRP A 70 4.66 -1.71 6.31
C TRP A 70 5.14 -2.78 5.32
N THR A 71 4.40 -3.89 5.14
CA THR A 71 4.75 -4.99 4.24
C THR A 71 3.49 -5.61 3.64
N GLY A 72 3.60 -6.19 2.44
CA GLY A 72 2.48 -6.84 1.77
C GLY A 72 1.94 -8.03 2.56
N VAL A 73 0.63 -8.04 2.79
CA VAL A 73 -0.10 -9.12 3.46
C VAL A 73 -1.10 -9.76 2.50
N TRP A 74 -1.10 -11.09 2.44
CA TRP A 74 -1.98 -11.83 1.51
C TRP A 74 -3.46 -11.79 1.95
N THR A 75 -3.73 -11.44 3.22
CA THR A 75 -5.08 -11.35 3.78
C THR A 75 -5.93 -10.26 3.15
N ASP A 76 -5.33 -9.32 2.43
CA ASP A 76 -6.04 -8.32 1.62
C ASP A 76 -6.84 -8.94 0.46
N LEU A 77 -6.59 -10.22 0.14
CA LEU A 77 -7.31 -11.00 -0.88
C LEU A 77 -8.48 -11.84 -0.32
N LEU A 78 -8.76 -11.76 1.00
CA LEU A 78 -9.82 -12.51 1.68
C LEU A 78 -11.11 -11.69 1.77
#